data_AF-A0A967X6V2-F1
#
_entry.id   AF-A0A967X6V2-F1
#
_cell.length_a   1.000
_cell.length_b   1.000
_cell.length_c   1.000
_cell.angle_alpha   90.00
_cell.angle_beta   90.00
_cell.angle_gamma   90.00
#
_symmetry.space_group_name_H-M   'P 1'
#
loop_
_entity.id
_entity.type
_entity.pdbx_description
1 polymer ?
#
loop_
_entity_poly.entity_id
_entity_poly.type
_entity_poly.pdbx_seq_one_letter_code
_entity_poly.pdbx_strand_id
1 'polypeptide(L)'
;MEANLKSNGIDFDSIPKVVQFNKRDLPDVKPLEEIREAWGDVPTFPAVAIRGEGVIETFRELLRLVYRSIDERHRFAEKFGVSEEDFLKGVFRSLAGS
;
A
#
# COMPACT_ATOMS: atom_id res chain seq x y z
N MET A 1 11.68 -8.77 -7.76
CA MET A 1 11.01 -7.46 -7.56
C MET A 1 12.03 -6.39 -7.20
N GLU A 2 12.82 -6.58 -6.14
CA GLU A 2 13.92 -5.68 -5.76
C GLU A 2 14.89 -5.39 -6.91
N ALA A 3 15.32 -6.42 -7.65
CA ALA A 3 16.20 -6.25 -8.80
C ALA A 3 15.59 -5.34 -9.90
N ASN A 4 14.28 -5.42 -10.14
CA ASN A 4 13.58 -4.60 -11.14
C ASN A 4 13.44 -3.14 -10.66
N LEU A 5 13.24 -2.91 -9.37
CA LEU A 5 13.15 -1.55 -8.83
C LEU A 5 14.52 -0.88 -8.84
N LYS A 6 15.55 -1.63 -8.42
CA LYS A 6 16.95 -1.20 -8.46
C LYS A 6 17.41 -0.88 -9.88
N SER A 7 17.03 -1.68 -10.88
CA SER A 7 17.36 -1.40 -12.29
C SER A 7 16.69 -0.14 -12.83
N ASN A 8 15.61 0.32 -12.19
CA ASN A 8 14.92 1.58 -12.52
C ASN A 8 15.34 2.74 -11.58
N GLY A 9 16.42 2.58 -10.81
CA GLY A 9 16.93 3.62 -9.90
C GLY A 9 16.05 3.88 -8.68
N ILE A 10 15.10 2.99 -8.38
CA ILE A 10 14.23 3.09 -7.20
C ILE A 10 14.85 2.26 -6.08
N ASP A 11 15.24 2.94 -5.00
CA ASP A 11 15.65 2.26 -3.77
C ASP A 11 14.41 1.69 -3.07
N PHE A 12 14.34 0.36 -3.06
CA PHE A 12 13.23 -0.39 -2.50
C PHE A 12 12.98 -0.05 -1.03
N ASP A 13 14.02 0.25 -0.25
CA ASP A 13 13.89 0.50 1.18
C ASP A 13 13.46 1.92 1.52
N SER A 14 13.61 2.84 0.56
CA SER A 14 13.24 4.24 0.73
C SER A 14 11.79 4.56 0.38
N ILE A 15 11.05 3.62 -0.23
CA ILE A 15 9.69 3.87 -0.72
C ILE A 15 8.61 3.31 0.22
N PRO A 16 7.48 4.02 0.37
CA PRO A 16 6.25 3.46 0.91
C PRO A 16 5.84 2.19 0.16
N LYS A 17 5.62 1.10 0.88
CA LYS A 17 5.32 -0.21 0.29
C LYS A 17 4.36 -1.02 1.15
N VAL A 18 3.50 -1.76 0.48
CA VAL A 18 2.61 -2.78 1.03
C VAL A 18 2.67 -4.00 0.13
N VAL A 19 2.31 -5.17 0.66
CA VAL A 19 2.29 -6.41 -0.11
C VAL A 19 0.88 -6.98 -0.12
N GLN A 20 0.36 -7.25 -1.31
CA GLN A 20 -0.91 -7.94 -1.48
C GLN A 20 -0.68 -9.40 -1.87
N PHE A 21 -1.13 -10.32 -1.03
CA PHE A 21 -1.18 -11.74 -1.35
C PHE A 21 -2.47 -12.06 -2.07
N ASN A 22 -2.46 -11.80 -3.37
CA ASN A 22 -3.60 -12.04 -4.25
C ASN A 22 -3.79 -13.55 -4.55
N LYS A 23 -4.96 -13.90 -5.10
CA LYS A 23 -5.40 -15.26 -5.49
C LYS A 23 -5.60 -16.21 -4.31
N ARG A 24 -6.07 -15.68 -3.16
CA ARG A 24 -6.38 -16.47 -1.95
C ARG A 24 -7.50 -17.50 -2.15
N ASP A 25 -8.21 -17.45 -3.26
CA ASP A 25 -9.25 -18.39 -3.67
C ASP A 25 -8.68 -19.72 -4.21
N LEU A 26 -7.39 -19.79 -4.51
CA LEU A 26 -6.76 -21.02 -4.98
C LEU A 26 -6.57 -22.04 -3.85
N PRO A 27 -6.65 -23.36 -4.14
CA PRO A 27 -6.58 -24.40 -3.12
C PRO A 27 -5.18 -24.59 -2.51
N ASP A 28 -4.12 -24.22 -3.25
CA ASP A 28 -2.72 -24.40 -2.85
C ASP A 28 -2.06 -23.05 -2.56
N VAL A 29 -2.56 -22.36 -1.53
CA VAL A 29 -2.07 -21.05 -1.10
C VAL A 29 -1.27 -21.19 0.19
N LYS A 30 -0.08 -20.56 0.24
CA LYS A 30 0.75 -20.54 1.46
C LYS A 30 -0.01 -19.97 2.67
N PRO A 31 0.19 -20.47 3.90
CA PRO A 31 -0.40 -19.89 5.11
C PRO A 31 -0.03 -18.42 5.27
N LEU A 32 -0.96 -17.57 5.72
CA LEU A 32 -0.71 -16.12 5.85
C LEU A 32 0.43 -15.81 6.81
N GLU A 33 0.64 -16.65 7.83
CA GLU A 33 1.70 -16.45 8.82
C GLU A 33 3.09 -16.60 8.23
N GLU A 34 3.31 -17.65 7.42
CA GLU A 34 4.58 -17.85 6.70
C GLU A 34 4.87 -16.66 5.78
N ILE A 35 3.82 -16.12 5.16
CA ILE A 35 4.01 -14.98 4.27
C ILE A 35 4.31 -13.72 5.08
N ARG A 36 3.62 -13.45 6.20
CA ARG A 36 3.94 -12.31 7.08
C ARG A 36 5.40 -12.37 7.55
N GLU A 37 5.87 -13.53 7.96
CA GLU A 37 7.26 -13.73 8.39
C GLU A 37 8.28 -13.39 7.29
N ALA A 38 7.98 -13.73 6.03
CA ALA A 38 8.85 -13.45 4.89
C ALA A 38 8.98 -11.95 4.55
N TRP A 39 8.04 -11.10 4.99
CA TRP A 39 8.00 -9.67 4.66
C TRP A 39 8.25 -8.73 5.84
N GLY A 40 8.46 -9.29 7.05
CA GLY A 40 8.80 -8.52 8.24
C GLY A 40 7.76 -7.44 8.57
N ASP A 41 8.22 -6.20 8.73
CA ASP A 41 7.37 -5.06 9.09
C ASP A 41 6.57 -4.47 7.92
N VAL A 42 6.77 -4.95 6.69
CA VAL A 42 6.02 -4.44 5.53
C VAL A 42 4.56 -4.88 5.66
N PRO A 43 3.57 -3.96 5.65
CA PRO A 43 2.17 -4.33 5.78
C PRO A 43 1.73 -5.29 4.68
N THR A 44 1.09 -6.38 5.09
CA THR A 44 0.63 -7.44 4.19
C THR A 44 -0.87 -7.64 4.23
N PHE A 45 -1.49 -7.86 3.07
CA PHE A 45 -2.94 -8.01 2.94
C PHE A 45 -3.31 -9.24 2.10
N PRO A 46 -4.18 -10.15 2.59
CA PRO A 46 -4.77 -11.18 1.75
C PRO A 46 -5.76 -10.56 0.76
N ALA A 47 -5.81 -11.07 -0.47
CA ALA A 47 -6.76 -10.59 -1.47
C ALA A 47 -7.26 -11.68 -2.43
N VAL A 48 -8.47 -11.47 -2.92
CA VAL A 48 -9.03 -12.13 -4.11
C VAL A 48 -9.46 -11.02 -5.06
N ALA A 49 -8.51 -10.50 -5.84
CA ALA A 49 -8.74 -9.30 -6.64
C ALA A 49 -9.88 -9.44 -7.65
N ILE A 50 -10.11 -10.65 -8.18
CA ILE A 50 -11.23 -10.93 -9.10
C ILE A 50 -12.61 -10.78 -8.43
N ARG A 51 -12.67 -10.80 -7.09
CA ARG A 51 -13.87 -10.56 -6.28
C ARG A 51 -13.85 -9.17 -5.61
N GLY A 52 -12.80 -8.37 -5.85
CA GLY A 52 -12.58 -7.09 -5.18
C GLY A 52 -12.12 -7.18 -3.73
N GLU A 53 -11.95 -8.39 -3.17
CA GLU A 53 -11.57 -8.60 -1.77
C GLU A 53 -10.12 -8.17 -1.52
N GLY A 54 -9.89 -7.35 -0.49
CA GLY A 54 -8.56 -6.91 -0.05
C GLY A 54 -7.94 -5.81 -0.92
N VAL A 55 -8.56 -5.43 -2.04
CA VAL A 55 -8.02 -4.45 -3.00
C VAL A 55 -8.03 -3.05 -2.39
N ILE A 56 -9.18 -2.61 -1.86
CA ILE A 56 -9.35 -1.26 -1.31
C ILE A 56 -8.58 -1.11 0.00
N GLU A 57 -8.52 -2.15 0.83
CA GLU A 57 -7.78 -2.20 2.08
C GLU A 57 -6.27 -2.04 1.83
N THR A 58 -5.73 -2.83 0.89
CA THR A 58 -4.32 -2.72 0.47
C THR A 58 -4.02 -1.32 -0.04
N PHE A 59 -4.86 -0.80 -0.94
CA PHE A 59 -4.64 0.49 -1.56
C PHE A 59 -4.71 1.65 -0.55
N ARG A 60 -5.68 1.58 0.38
CA ARG A 60 -5.80 2.55 1.48
C ARG A 60 -4.54 2.59 2.34
N GLU A 61 -3.97 1.44 2.68
CA GLU A 61 -2.75 1.40 3.48
C GLU A 61 -1.56 1.99 2.72
N LEU A 62 -1.42 1.66 1.43
CA LEU A 62 -0.39 2.29 0.60
C LEU A 62 -0.51 3.82 0.61
N LEU A 63 -1.72 4.36 0.45
CA LEU A 63 -1.96 5.80 0.48
C LEU A 63 -1.61 6.42 1.84
N ARG A 64 -1.86 5.72 2.97
CA ARG A 64 -1.45 6.17 4.31
C ARG A 64 0.06 6.29 4.41
N LEU A 65 0.79 5.27 3.97
CA LEU A 65 2.26 5.28 3.98
C LEU A 65 2.83 6.37 3.07
N VAL A 66 2.23 6.57 1.89
CA VAL A 66 2.60 7.65 0.97
C VAL A 66 2.39 9.01 1.62
N TYR A 67 1.22 9.25 2.22
CA TYR A 67 0.93 10.51 2.89
C TYR A 67 1.95 10.80 3.99
N ARG A 68 2.20 9.84 4.89
CA ARG A 68 3.16 9.99 5.98
C ARG A 68 4.57 10.26 5.49
N SER A 69 5.01 9.55 4.45
CA SER A 69 6.33 9.77 3.85
C SER A 69 6.46 11.18 3.25
N ILE A 70 5.43 11.69 2.59
CA ILE A 70 5.42 13.05 2.06
C ILE A 70 5.40 14.07 3.20
N ASP A 71 4.61 13.82 4.25
CA ASP A 71 4.50 14.72 5.39
C ASP A 71 5.81 14.83 6.18
N GLU A 72 6.46 13.69 6.47
CA GLU A 72 7.77 13.65 7.13
C GLU A 72 8.84 14.40 6.33
N ARG A 73 8.87 14.23 5.01
CA ARG A 73 9.88 14.85 4.13
C ARG A 73 9.64 16.32 3.84
N HIS A 74 8.37 16.73 3.78
CA HIS A 74 8.01 18.04 3.23
C HIS A 74 7.15 18.91 4.14
N ARG A 75 6.76 18.42 5.32
CA ARG A 75 5.79 19.08 6.24
C ARG A 75 4.48 19.38 5.52
N PHE A 76 3.94 18.37 4.85
CA PHE A 76 2.77 18.51 3.97
C PHE A 76 1.55 19.04 4.69
N ALA A 77 1.26 18.50 5.88
CA ALA A 77 0.14 18.92 6.70
C ALA A 77 0.27 20.40 7.11
N GLU A 78 1.46 20.80 7.54
CA GLU A 78 1.75 22.19 7.96
C GLU A 78 1.66 23.16 6.77
N LYS A 79 2.23 22.80 5.61
CA LYS A 79 2.29 23.68 4.44
C LYS A 79 0.96 23.85 3.73
N PHE A 80 0.16 22.79 3.66
CA PHE A 80 -1.06 22.77 2.86
C PHE A 80 -2.34 22.71 3.68
N GLY A 81 -2.25 22.50 5.01
CA GLY A 81 -3.42 22.37 5.88
C GLY A 81 -4.28 21.14 5.58
N VAL A 82 -3.70 20.11 4.95
CA VAL A 82 -4.39 18.87 4.58
C VAL A 82 -3.96 17.78 5.55
N SER A 83 -4.89 17.13 6.23
CA SER A 83 -4.58 15.98 7.11
C SER A 83 -4.52 14.66 6.32
N GLU A 84 -4.02 13.58 6.96
CA GLU A 84 -4.05 12.22 6.39
C GLU A 84 -5.49 11.81 6.04
N GLU A 85 -6.45 12.15 6.89
CA GLU A 85 -7.86 11.86 6.68
C GLU A 85 -8.44 12.64 5.49
N ASP A 86 -8.11 13.93 5.36
CA ASP A 86 -8.56 14.76 4.24
C ASP A 86 -7.99 14.26 2.91
N PHE A 87 -6.71 13.91 2.90
CA PHE A 87 -6.05 13.33 1.74
C PHE A 87 -6.75 12.03 1.29
N LEU A 88 -6.96 11.09 2.21
CA LEU A 88 -7.64 9.82 1.89
C LEU A 88 -9.07 10.07 1.40
N LYS A 89 -9.85 10.93 2.08
CA LYS A 89 -11.20 11.30 1.65
C LYS A 89 -11.22 11.91 0.26
N GLY A 90 -10.25 12.77 -0.06
CA GLY A 90 -10.10 13.40 -1.37
C GLY A 90 -9.85 12.38 -2.48
N VAL A 91 -8.87 11.49 -2.28
CA VAL A 91 -8.52 10.44 -3.25
C VAL A 91 -9.71 9.50 -3.51
N PHE A 92 -10.34 8.98 -2.45
CA PHE A 92 -11.47 8.06 -2.61
C PHE A 92 -12.72 8.72 -3.21
N ARG A 93 -12.96 10.00 -2.92
CA ARG A 93 -14.05 10.75 -3.57
C ARG A 93 -13.83 10.89 -5.08
N SER A 94 -12.59 11.16 -5.50
CA SER A 94 -12.25 11.25 -6.93
C SER A 94 -12.51 9.92 -7.64
N LEU A 95 -12.16 8.80 -7.01
CA LEU A 95 -12.38 7.46 -7.57
C LEU A 95 -13.86 7.07 -7.65
N ALA A 96 -14.68 7.50 -6.69
CA ALA A 96 -16.11 7.21 -6.68
C ALA A 96 -16.93 8.03 -7.70
N GLY A 97 -16.35 9.12 -8.23
CA GLY A 97 -16.97 9.97 -9.25
C GLY A 97 -16.42 9.75 -10.67
N SER A 98 -15.60 8.72 -10.87
CA SER A 98 -15.02 8.32 -12.18
C SER A 98 -15.87 7.28 -12.89
#